data_AF-A0A1R1IH72-F1
#
_entry.id   AF-A0A1R1IH72-F1
#
_cell.length_a   1.000
_cell.length_b   1.000
_cell.length_c   1.000
_cell.angle_alpha   90.00
_cell.angle_beta   90.00
_cell.angle_gamma   90.00
#
_symmetry.space_group_name_H-M   'P 1'
#
loop_
_entity.id
_entity.type
_entity.pdbx_description
1 polymer ?
#
loop_
_entity_poly.entity_id
_entity_poly.type
_entity_poly.pdbx_seq_one_letter_code
_entity_poly.pdbx_strand_id
1 'polypeptide(L)'
;MRASFSGGETADIDQFVAERRERVATTAISELRAAEAAELPALLHRLAGKLDSFGLPMAGEAVRELLGDLPGEASELSRRAHRIAALLSSEVAS
;
A
#
# COMPACT_ATOMS: atom_id res chain seq x y z
N MET A 1 21.12 17.09 -36.69
CA MET A 1 20.16 17.78 -35.80
C MET A 1 19.75 16.77 -34.74
N ARG A 2 20.28 16.88 -33.52
CA ARG A 2 19.97 15.95 -32.42
C ARG A 2 18.76 16.54 -31.69
N ALA A 3 17.61 15.87 -31.76
CA ALA A 3 16.44 16.29 -31.00
C ALA A 3 16.74 16.07 -29.52
N SER A 4 16.92 17.16 -28.78
CA SER A 4 16.91 17.14 -27.32
C SER A 4 15.45 17.00 -26.88
N PHE A 5 15.03 15.78 -26.56
CA PHE A 5 13.74 15.58 -25.90
C PHE A 5 13.83 16.07 -24.46
N SER A 6 12.89 16.95 -24.13
CA SER A 6 12.86 17.83 -22.97
C SER A 6 12.66 17.05 -21.67
N GLY A 7 13.52 17.24 -20.69
CA GLY A 7 13.41 16.64 -19.34
C GLY A 7 12.19 17.07 -18.51
N GLY A 8 11.24 17.83 -19.09
CA GLY A 8 9.99 18.20 -18.45
C GLY A 8 8.92 17.11 -18.47
N GLU A 9 8.85 16.31 -19.54
CA GLU A 9 7.78 15.30 -19.70
C GLU A 9 7.93 14.11 -18.73
N THR A 10 9.17 13.78 -18.35
CA THR A 10 9.48 12.76 -17.35
C THR A 10 9.16 13.23 -15.92
N ALA A 11 9.39 14.51 -15.61
CA ALA A 11 9.10 15.05 -14.29
C ALA A 11 7.59 15.04 -13.99
N ASP A 12 6.76 15.35 -15.00
CA ASP A 12 5.30 15.33 -14.88
C ASP A 12 4.77 13.89 -14.68
N ILE A 13 5.37 12.90 -15.36
CA ILE A 13 5.01 11.48 -15.20
C ILE A 13 5.41 10.97 -13.81
N ASP A 14 6.61 11.29 -13.34
CA ASP A 14 7.10 10.87 -12.03
C ASP A 14 6.23 11.46 -10.90
N GLN A 15 5.85 12.74 -11.02
CA GLN A 15 4.93 13.38 -10.10
C GLN A 15 3.55 12.70 -10.12
N PHE A 16 2.98 12.44 -11.29
CA PHE A 16 1.69 11.76 -11.41
C PHE A 16 1.70 10.35 -10.78
N VAL A 17 2.79 9.60 -10.98
CA VAL A 17 2.98 8.27 -10.37
C VAL A 17 3.07 8.39 -8.86
N ALA A 18 3.82 9.37 -8.33
CA ALA A 18 3.94 9.62 -6.90
C ALA A 18 2.58 9.94 -6.26
N GLU A 19 1.82 10.88 -6.82
CA GLU A 19 0.47 11.24 -6.34
C GLU A 19 -0.50 10.05 -6.38
N ARG A 20 -0.37 9.19 -7.40
CA ARG A 20 -1.20 7.98 -7.49
C ARG A 20 -0.82 6.95 -6.43
N ARG A 21 0.47 6.75 -6.17
CA ARG A 21 0.97 5.88 -5.10
C ARG A 21 0.49 6.39 -3.73
N GLU A 22 0.61 7.69 -3.48
CA GLU A 22 0.17 8.31 -2.22
C GLU A 22 -1.33 8.12 -1.97
N ARG A 23 -2.17 8.34 -2.99
CA ARG A 23 -3.62 8.07 -2.89
C ARG A 23 -3.92 6.60 -2.59
N VAL A 24 -3.20 5.68 -3.23
CA VAL A 24 -3.37 4.23 -2.99
C VAL A 24 -3.02 3.87 -1.55
N ALA A 25 -1.88 4.36 -1.04
CA ALA A 25 -1.46 4.13 0.33
C ALA A 25 -2.44 4.74 1.34
N THR A 26 -2.85 5.99 1.14
CA THR A 26 -3.83 6.69 2.01
C THR A 26 -5.16 5.94 2.09
N THR A 27 -5.61 5.43 0.94
CA THR A 27 -6.82 4.58 0.88
C THR A 27 -6.61 3.30 1.68
N ALA A 28 -5.50 2.58 1.45
CA ALA A 28 -5.21 1.33 2.15
C ALA A 28 -5.07 1.53 3.67
N ILE A 29 -4.46 2.64 4.11
CA ILE A 29 -4.35 3.01 5.53
C ILE A 29 -5.73 3.17 6.15
N SER A 30 -6.62 3.90 5.48
CA SER A 30 -7.99 4.15 5.96
C SER A 30 -8.77 2.84 6.05
N GLU A 31 -8.68 1.99 5.03
CA GLU A 31 -9.32 0.68 5.01
C GLU A 31 -8.78 -0.24 6.12
N LEU A 32 -7.46 -0.31 6.32
CA LEU A 32 -6.85 -1.15 7.37
C LEU A 32 -7.20 -0.70 8.80
N ARG A 33 -7.37 0.61 9.02
CA ARG A 33 -7.77 1.15 10.33
C ARG A 33 -9.25 0.96 10.63
N ALA A 34 -10.09 0.93 9.60
CA ALA A 34 -11.53 0.76 9.73
C ALA A 34 -11.98 -0.70 9.71
N ALA A 35 -11.17 -1.61 9.15
CA ALA A 35 -11.55 -3.00 8.95
C ALA A 35 -11.78 -3.75 10.26
N GLU A 36 -12.90 -4.48 10.30
CA GLU A 36 -13.16 -5.46 11.34
C GLU A 36 -12.41 -6.76 11.05
N ALA A 37 -12.17 -7.58 12.09
CA ALA A 37 -11.43 -8.84 11.95
C ALA A 37 -12.04 -9.80 10.91
N ALA A 38 -13.36 -9.78 10.74
CA ALA A 38 -14.07 -10.58 9.74
C ALA A 38 -13.83 -10.10 8.29
N GLU A 39 -13.49 -8.82 8.10
CA GLU A 39 -13.27 -8.20 6.79
C GLU A 39 -11.80 -8.27 6.35
N LEU A 40 -10.88 -8.46 7.31
CA LEU A 40 -9.45 -8.52 7.06
C LEU A 40 -9.03 -9.52 5.97
N PRO A 41 -9.55 -10.76 5.89
CA PRO A 41 -9.11 -11.69 4.86
C PRO A 41 -9.34 -11.16 3.43
N ALA A 42 -10.53 -10.63 3.16
CA ALA A 42 -10.88 -10.07 1.86
C ALA A 42 -10.12 -8.78 1.57
N LEU A 43 -9.97 -7.92 2.59
CA LEU A 43 -9.20 -6.69 2.48
C LEU A 43 -7.73 -6.97 2.15
N LEU A 44 -7.07 -7.85 2.91
CA LEU A 44 -5.66 -8.19 2.75
C LEU A 44 -5.39 -8.82 1.39
N HIS A 45 -6.26 -9.72 0.91
CA HIS A 45 -6.10 -10.31 -0.42
C HIS A 45 -6.12 -9.24 -1.53
N ARG A 46 -7.06 -8.28 -1.45
CA ARG A 46 -7.13 -7.14 -2.39
C ARG A 46 -5.91 -6.23 -2.28
N LEU A 47 -5.45 -5.94 -1.06
CA LEU A 47 -4.31 -5.06 -0.83
C LEU A 47 -2.98 -5.67 -1.29
N ALA A 48 -2.77 -6.97 -1.12
CA ALA A 48 -1.54 -7.66 -1.54
C ALA A 48 -1.23 -7.39 -3.02
N GLY A 49 -2.21 -7.58 -3.90
CA GLY A 49 -2.03 -7.32 -5.34
C GLY A 49 -1.95 -5.83 -5.69
N LYS A 50 -2.72 -4.99 -4.99
CA LYS A 50 -2.77 -3.56 -5.25
C LYS A 50 -1.45 -2.89 -4.88
N LEU A 51 -0.92 -3.13 -3.69
CA LEU A 51 0.27 -2.44 -3.19
C LEU A 51 1.51 -2.73 -4.05
N ASP A 52 1.73 -3.99 -4.44
CA ASP A 52 2.81 -4.36 -5.36
C ASP A 52 2.70 -3.62 -6.70
N SER A 53 1.49 -3.56 -7.27
CA SER A 53 1.23 -2.90 -8.57
C SER A 53 1.51 -1.40 -8.55
N PHE A 54 1.46 -0.76 -7.38
CA PHE A 54 1.73 0.68 -7.21
C PHE A 54 3.13 0.97 -6.66
N GLY A 55 4.00 -0.05 -6.58
CA GLY A 55 5.38 0.09 -6.12
C GLY A 55 5.50 0.30 -4.62
N LEU A 56 4.65 -0.37 -3.83
CA LEU A 56 4.70 -0.45 -2.37
C LEU A 56 4.99 -1.91 -1.93
N PRO A 57 6.11 -2.52 -2.37
CA PRO A 57 6.34 -3.96 -2.21
C PRO A 57 6.55 -4.39 -0.74
N MET A 58 7.10 -3.52 0.11
CA MET A 58 7.29 -3.83 1.53
C MET A 58 5.94 -3.94 2.25
N ALA A 59 5.04 -2.99 2.00
CA ALA A 59 3.67 -3.08 2.50
C ALA A 59 2.89 -4.25 1.88
N GLY A 60 3.09 -4.53 0.58
CA GLY A 60 2.52 -5.70 -0.09
C GLY A 60 2.95 -7.02 0.56
N GLU A 61 4.23 -7.15 0.91
CA GLU A 61 4.76 -8.31 1.61
C GLU A 61 4.20 -8.46 3.02
N ALA A 62 4.17 -7.38 3.79
CA ALA A 62 3.60 -7.40 5.15
C ALA A 62 2.10 -7.81 5.14
N VAL A 63 1.36 -7.42 4.10
CA VAL A 63 -0.02 -7.86 3.88
C VAL A 63 -0.09 -9.36 3.57
N ARG A 64 0.81 -9.89 2.74
CA ARG A 64 0.88 -11.33 2.43
C ARG A 64 1.22 -12.18 3.65
N GLU A 65 2.18 -11.74 4.46
CA GLU A 65 2.52 -12.39 5.72
C GLU A 65 1.30 -12.47 6.64
N LEU A 66 0.59 -11.35 6.82
CA LEU A 66 -0.63 -11.34 7.65
C LEU A 66 -1.73 -12.22 7.07
N LEU A 67 -1.87 -12.29 5.74
CA LEU A 67 -2.82 -13.18 5.07
C LEU A 67 -2.50 -14.66 5.33
N GLY A 68 -1.21 -15.02 5.37
CA GLY A 68 -0.74 -16.38 5.65
C GLY A 68 -1.01 -16.86 7.08
N ASP A 69 -1.16 -15.93 8.02
CA ASP A 69 -1.44 -16.21 9.43
C ASP A 69 -2.95 -16.32 9.76
N LEU A 70 -3.80 -16.32 8.73
CA LEU A 70 -5.24 -16.51 8.90
C LEU A 70 -5.64 -18.00 8.87
N PRO A 71 -6.60 -18.43 9.71
CA PRO A 71 -7.27 -17.64 10.76
C PRO A 71 -6.38 -17.46 12.00
N GLY A 72 -6.41 -16.26 12.59
CA GLY A 72 -5.67 -15.90 13.81
C GLY A 72 -6.56 -15.20 14.83
N GLU A 73 -6.01 -14.85 16.00
CA GLU A 73 -6.75 -14.11 17.02
C GLU A 73 -7.10 -12.70 16.53
N ALA A 74 -8.38 -12.32 16.60
CA ALA A 74 -8.88 -11.04 16.10
C ALA A 74 -8.08 -9.83 16.65
N SER A 75 -7.73 -9.84 17.93
CA SER A 75 -6.98 -8.76 18.58
C SER A 75 -5.56 -8.61 18.00
N GLU A 76 -4.92 -9.73 17.65
CA GLU A 76 -3.59 -9.77 17.05
C GLU A 76 -3.63 -9.36 15.58
N LEU A 77 -4.62 -9.85 14.83
CA LEU A 77 -4.84 -9.48 13.43
C LEU A 77 -5.07 -7.98 13.29
N SER A 78 -5.94 -7.38 14.10
CA SER A 78 -6.17 -5.94 14.11
C SER A 78 -4.90 -5.17 14.46
N ARG A 79 -4.12 -5.61 15.45
CA ARG A 79 -2.84 -4.97 15.82
C ARG A 79 -1.82 -5.02 14.67
N ARG A 80 -1.77 -6.13 13.92
CA ARG A 80 -0.89 -6.29 12.76
C ARG A 80 -1.36 -5.44 11.58
N ALA A 81 -2.66 -5.37 11.31
CA ALA A 81 -3.22 -4.46 10.31
C ALA A 81 -2.86 -2.99 10.61
N HIS A 82 -2.93 -2.57 11.88
CA HIS A 82 -2.48 -1.23 12.29
C HIS A 82 -0.98 -0.99 12.07
N ARG A 83 -0.13 -2.01 12.26
CA ARG A 83 1.30 -1.94 11.95
C ARG A 83 1.55 -1.76 10.45
N ILE A 84 0.81 -2.46 9.59
CA ILE A 84 0.89 -2.30 8.13
C ILE A 84 0.45 -0.87 7.74
N ALA A 85 -0.60 -0.33 8.34
CA ALA A 85 -1.03 1.05 8.12
C ALA A 85 0.05 2.07 8.54
N ALA A 86 0.79 1.81 9.61
CA ALA A 86 1.91 2.65 10.03
C ALA A 86 3.09 2.58 9.05
N LEU A 87 3.41 1.38 8.54
CA LEU A 87 4.43 1.19 7.49
C LEU A 87 4.09 2.00 6.23
N LEU A 88 2.86 1.86 5.73
CA LEU A 88 2.36 2.62 4.58
C LEU A 88 2.46 4.12 4.79
N SER A 89 2.17 4.60 6.00
CA SER A 89 2.26 6.04 6.34
C SER A 89 3.70 6.54 6.29
N SER A 90 4.67 5.71 6.72
CA SER A 90 6.10 6.05 6.67
C SER A 90 6.65 6.05 5.25
N GLU A 91 6.22 5.11 4.41
CA GLU A 91 6.68 5.00 3.02
C GLU A 91 6.27 6.21 2.17
N VAL A 92 5.08 6.76 2.39
CA VAL A 92 4.61 7.93 1.62
C VAL A 92 5.04 9.27 2.18
N ALA A 93 5.54 9.31 3.41
CA ALA A 93 6.11 10.51 4.01
C ALA A 93 7.61 10.69 3.70
N SER A 94 8.24 9.69 3.08
CA SER A 94 9.67 9.67 2.71
C SER A 94 9.88 10.08 1.25
#